data_AF-A0AAN7XM18-F1
#
_entry.id   AF-A0AAN7XM18-F1
#
_cell.length_a   1.000
_cell.length_b   1.000
_cell.length_c   1.000
_cell.angle_alpha   90.00
_cell.angle_beta   90.00
_cell.angle_gamma   90.00
#
_symmetry.space_group_name_H-M   'P 1'
#
loop_
_entity.id
_entity.type
_entity.pdbx_description
1 polymer ?
#
loop_
_entity_poly.entity_id
_entity_poly.type
_entity_poly.pdbx_seq_one_letter_code
_entity_poly.pdbx_strand_id
1 'polypeptide(L)'
;MGNCLFSQGADDLSLLNESEGGSLPGEPPPPYQERTQHVPVYHPNPGESRSAYQLTEEEQVRIAQRIGLIHHLPKGIFNPGSDPSDKKVKECVICMMDFEYGDPIRFLPCLHIYHVDCIDPWLMRSFTCPSCMEPVDAALLSSYETN
;
A
#
# COMPACT_ATOMS: atom_id res chain seq x y z
N MET A 1 -2.59 4.31 39.68
CA MET A 1 -2.05 5.51 39.02
C MET A 1 -0.85 5.11 38.18
N GLY A 2 -0.83 5.48 36.89
CA GLY A 2 0.38 5.49 36.05
C GLY A 2 0.49 4.38 34.98
N ASN A 3 -0.12 4.64 33.81
CA ASN A 3 0.06 3.90 32.55
C ASN A 3 1.48 4.03 31.99
N CYS A 4 2.00 2.98 31.37
CA CYS A 4 3.01 3.05 30.31
C CYS A 4 2.51 2.25 29.10
N LEU A 5 1.77 2.95 28.23
CA LEU A 5 1.26 2.46 26.96
C LEU A 5 2.33 2.67 25.88
N PHE A 6 2.59 1.59 25.13
CA PHE A 6 2.95 1.51 23.72
C PHE A 6 3.44 2.79 23.00
N SER A 7 4.70 2.78 22.58
CA SER A 7 5.25 3.73 21.61
C SER A 7 4.70 3.46 20.20
N GLN A 8 4.21 4.54 19.59
CA GLN A 8 3.72 4.66 18.23
C GLN A 8 4.86 4.54 17.19
N GLY A 9 4.60 3.76 16.13
CA GLY A 9 4.50 4.20 14.73
C GLY A 9 5.61 5.02 14.03
N ALA A 10 5.89 4.53 12.80
CA ALA A 10 6.23 5.25 11.56
C ALA A 10 7.71 5.63 11.31
N ASP A 11 8.29 4.88 10.36
CA ASP A 11 8.76 5.35 9.04
C ASP A 11 9.69 6.58 8.96
N ASP A 12 10.70 6.44 8.10
CA ASP A 12 11.57 7.48 7.50
C ASP A 12 13.02 7.48 7.99
N LEU A 13 13.76 6.40 7.67
CA LEU A 13 15.22 6.37 7.72
C LEU A 13 15.80 5.81 6.43
N SER A 14 15.76 6.61 5.35
CA SER A 14 16.78 6.56 4.28
C SER A 14 16.56 7.65 3.23
N LEU A 15 16.55 8.92 3.63
CA LEU A 15 16.82 10.05 2.73
C LEU A 15 18.17 10.69 3.06
N LEU A 16 19.20 9.87 3.27
CA LEU A 16 20.59 10.32 3.40
C LEU A 16 21.49 9.44 2.54
N ASN A 17 21.47 9.70 1.24
CA ASN A 17 22.65 9.52 0.41
C ASN A 17 22.77 10.74 -0.51
N GLU A 18 23.00 11.89 0.11
CA GLU A 18 23.47 13.08 -0.59
C GLU A 18 24.89 12.80 -1.08
N SER A 19 24.97 12.65 -2.40
CA SER A 19 26.18 12.66 -3.21
C SER A 19 27.18 13.70 -2.75
N GLU A 20 28.42 13.25 -2.55
CA GLU A 20 29.58 14.06 -2.21
C GLU A 20 29.77 15.22 -3.23
N GLY A 21 29.38 16.42 -2.82
CA GLY A 21 29.67 17.68 -3.50
C GLY A 21 30.20 18.67 -2.48
N GLY A 22 31.52 18.90 -2.48
CA GLY A 22 32.18 19.77 -1.51
C GLY A 22 31.73 21.22 -1.63
N SER A 23 31.24 21.79 -0.53
CA SER A 23 30.91 23.21 -0.42
C SER A 23 32.02 23.96 0.33
N LEU A 24 32.53 25.01 -0.32
CA LEU A 24 33.47 25.97 0.25
C LEU A 24 32.80 26.78 1.39
N PRO A 25 33.57 27.26 2.38
CA PRO A 25 33.00 28.02 3.50
C PRO A 25 32.67 29.45 3.06
N GLY A 26 31.38 29.82 3.03
CA GLY A 26 30.97 31.22 2.87
C GLY A 26 29.60 31.50 2.25
N GLU A 27 28.87 30.50 1.75
CA GLU A 27 27.52 30.75 1.20
C GLU A 27 26.47 30.87 2.31
N PRO A 28 25.58 31.89 2.26
CA PRO A 28 24.43 31.96 3.16
C PRO A 28 23.52 30.75 2.94
N PRO A 29 22.83 30.26 4.00
CA PRO A 29 21.91 29.14 3.85
C PRO A 29 20.84 29.47 2.80
N PRO A 30 20.41 28.47 2.00
CA PRO A 30 19.38 28.69 1.00
C PRO A 30 18.10 29.24 1.68
N PRO A 31 17.34 30.12 1.00
CA PRO A 31 16.09 30.64 1.54
C PRO A 31 15.16 29.49 1.94
N TYR A 32 14.47 29.62 3.08
CA TYR A 32 13.53 28.61 3.57
C TYR A 32 12.56 28.24 2.45
N GLN A 33 12.79 27.07 1.87
CA GLN A 33 11.93 26.51 0.86
C GLN A 33 10.76 25.94 1.64
N GLU A 34 9.67 26.70 1.69
CA GLU A 34 8.41 26.31 2.30
C GLU A 34 8.09 24.91 1.78
N ARG A 35 8.22 23.89 2.65
CA ARG A 35 7.93 22.50 2.29
C ARG A 35 6.49 22.49 1.83
N THR A 36 6.28 22.47 0.52
CA THR A 36 4.95 22.40 -0.08
C THR A 36 4.26 21.23 0.57
N GLN A 37 3.26 21.50 1.40
CA GLN A 37 2.48 20.47 2.07
C GLN A 37 1.91 19.58 0.96
N HIS A 38 2.50 18.41 0.77
CA HIS A 38 2.06 17.49 -0.27
C HIS A 38 0.72 16.91 0.17
N VAL A 39 -0.36 17.61 -0.16
CA VAL A 39 -1.71 17.19 0.20
C VAL A 39 -1.99 15.86 -0.52
N PRO A 40 -2.35 14.79 0.22
CA PRO A 40 -2.59 13.51 -0.42
C PRO A 40 -3.78 13.60 -1.38
N VAL A 41 -3.61 12.99 -2.55
CA VAL A 41 -4.62 12.89 -3.61
C VAL A 41 -5.21 11.49 -3.57
N TYR A 42 -6.53 11.42 -3.62
CA TYR A 42 -7.31 10.17 -3.62
C TYR A 42 -8.16 10.06 -4.88
N HIS A 43 -8.58 8.83 -5.18
CA HIS A 43 -9.41 8.50 -6.33
C HIS A 43 -10.75 7.92 -5.86
N PRO A 44 -11.72 8.79 -5.48
CA PRO A 44 -13.00 8.31 -4.96
C PRO A 44 -13.82 7.58 -6.04
N ASN A 45 -13.68 8.01 -7.29
CA ASN A 45 -14.37 7.46 -8.46
C ASN A 45 -13.37 7.17 -9.60
N PRO A 46 -13.67 6.20 -10.50
CA PRO A 46 -12.86 5.98 -11.69
C PRO A 46 -12.70 7.26 -12.53
N GLY A 47 -11.46 7.68 -12.78
CA GLY A 47 -11.15 8.87 -13.57
C GLY A 47 -11.19 10.20 -12.81
N GLU A 48 -11.55 10.21 -11.53
CA GLU A 48 -11.58 11.42 -10.71
C GLU A 48 -10.43 11.41 -9.70
N SER A 49 -9.74 12.54 -9.57
CA SER A 49 -8.66 12.73 -8.59
C SER A 49 -8.95 13.97 -7.76
N ARG A 50 -9.02 13.81 -6.45
CA ARG A 50 -9.36 14.89 -5.51
C ARG A 50 -8.33 14.93 -4.38
N SER A 51 -7.98 16.13 -3.93
CA SER A 51 -7.17 16.28 -2.72
C SER A 51 -8.01 15.97 -1.47
N ALA A 52 -7.34 15.67 -0.35
CA ALA A 52 -8.00 15.35 0.92
C ALA A 52 -9.06 16.39 1.36
N TYR A 53 -8.80 17.68 1.11
CA TYR A 53 -9.70 18.79 1.48
C TYR A 53 -10.95 18.89 0.59
N GLN A 54 -10.93 18.27 -0.58
CA GLN A 54 -12.04 18.34 -1.53
C GLN A 54 -13.00 17.18 -1.39
N LEU A 55 -12.74 16.22 -0.50
CA LEU A 55 -13.58 15.03 -0.30
C LEU A 55 -14.79 15.33 0.59
N THR A 56 -15.94 14.71 0.30
CA THR A 56 -17.08 14.70 1.22
C THR A 56 -16.78 13.81 2.43
N GLU A 57 -17.51 13.98 3.53
CA GLU A 57 -17.36 13.13 4.73
C GLU A 57 -17.57 11.65 4.39
N GLU A 58 -18.55 11.34 3.53
CA GLU A 58 -18.81 9.97 3.10
C GLU A 58 -17.67 9.39 2.24
N GLU A 59 -17.06 10.22 1.38
CA GLU A 59 -15.87 9.83 0.61
C GLU A 59 -14.69 9.55 1.55
N GLN A 60 -14.46 10.40 2.54
CA GLN A 60 -13.41 10.22 3.54
C GLN A 60 -13.62 8.92 4.35
N VAL A 61 -14.85 8.64 4.78
CA VAL A 61 -15.20 7.40 5.49
C VAL A 61 -14.92 6.18 4.63
N ARG A 62 -15.34 6.18 3.35
CA ARG A 62 -15.07 5.05 2.43
C ARG A 62 -13.58 4.84 2.20
N ILE A 63 -12.81 5.92 2.04
CA ILE A 63 -11.35 5.86 1.87
C ILE A 63 -10.70 5.30 3.13
N ALA A 64 -11.08 5.78 4.32
CA ALA A 64 -10.55 5.27 5.59
C ALA A 64 -10.85 3.78 5.80
N GLN A 65 -12.09 3.35 5.52
CA GLN A 65 -12.48 1.94 5.57
C GLN A 65 -11.64 1.09 4.61
N ARG A 66 -11.45 1.56 3.36
CA ARG A 66 -10.63 0.88 2.37
C ARG A 66 -9.17 0.75 2.82
N ILE A 67 -8.56 1.82 3.34
CA ILE A 67 -7.20 1.79 3.87
C ILE A 67 -7.10 0.75 5.00
N GLY A 68 -8.06 0.76 5.93
CA GLY A 68 -8.11 -0.22 7.02
C GLY A 68 -8.19 -1.65 6.50
N LEU A 69 -9.08 -1.94 5.55
CA LEU A 69 -9.21 -3.26 4.94
C LEU A 69 -7.93 -3.70 4.23
N ILE A 70 -7.32 -2.85 3.40
CA ILE A 70 -6.06 -3.16 2.72
C ILE A 70 -4.96 -3.48 3.73
N HIS A 71 -4.86 -2.72 4.82
CA HIS A 71 -3.87 -2.98 5.86
C HIS A 71 -4.05 -4.36 6.51
N HIS A 72 -5.30 -4.77 6.76
CA HIS A 72 -5.63 -6.04 7.40
C HIS A 72 -5.68 -7.26 6.48
N LEU A 73 -5.55 -7.09 5.16
CA LEU A 73 -5.39 -8.23 4.26
C LEU A 73 -4.12 -9.04 4.63
N PRO A 74 -4.13 -10.38 4.49
CA PRO A 74 -2.96 -11.19 4.83
C PRO A 74 -1.72 -10.80 4.02
N LYS A 75 -0.59 -10.65 4.70
CA LYS A 75 0.74 -10.44 4.10
C LYS A 75 1.63 -11.63 4.43
N GLY A 76 2.61 -11.88 3.59
CA GLY A 76 3.64 -12.87 3.84
C GLY A 76 4.92 -12.56 3.09
N ILE A 77 5.86 -13.49 3.19
CA ILE A 77 7.12 -13.46 2.46
C ILE A 77 7.08 -14.59 1.44
N PHE A 78 7.37 -14.29 0.18
CA PHE A 78 7.46 -15.33 -0.84
C PHE A 78 8.63 -16.26 -0.53
N ASN A 79 8.33 -17.54 -0.49
CA ASN A 79 9.30 -18.61 -0.31
C ASN A 79 9.06 -19.61 -1.44
N PRO A 80 9.90 -19.65 -2.50
CA PRO A 80 9.80 -20.67 -3.52
C PRO A 80 9.91 -22.04 -2.84
N GLY A 81 8.83 -22.83 -2.89
CA GLY A 81 8.83 -24.18 -2.36
C GLY A 81 9.92 -25.02 -3.02
N SER A 82 10.45 -26.01 -2.30
CA SER A 82 11.48 -26.93 -2.82
C SER A 82 10.95 -27.86 -3.92
N ASP A 83 9.64 -27.84 -4.22
CA ASP A 83 9.02 -28.69 -5.22
C ASP A 83 8.83 -27.92 -6.55
N PRO A 84 9.65 -28.20 -7.58
CA PRO A 84 9.50 -27.60 -8.91
C PRO A 84 8.20 -28.01 -9.64
N SER A 85 7.42 -28.96 -9.12
CA SER A 85 6.14 -29.40 -9.70
C SER A 85 4.93 -28.56 -9.29
N ASP A 86 5.03 -27.76 -8.22
CA ASP A 86 4.01 -26.78 -7.83
C ASP A 86 4.07 -25.57 -8.79
N LYS A 87 3.44 -25.71 -9.96
CA LYS A 87 3.31 -24.65 -10.99
C LYS A 87 2.37 -23.50 -10.58
N LYS A 88 2.18 -23.26 -9.29
CA LYS A 88 1.25 -22.25 -8.78
C LYS A 88 1.94 -20.89 -8.83
N VAL A 89 1.30 -19.95 -9.53
CA VAL A 89 1.57 -18.50 -9.67
C VAL A 89 2.98 -18.07 -9.22
N LYS A 90 3.89 -17.92 -10.19
CA LYS A 90 5.28 -17.49 -9.96
C LYS A 90 5.56 -16.04 -10.29
N GLU A 91 4.57 -15.32 -10.83
CA GLU A 91 4.73 -13.96 -11.34
C GLU A 91 3.63 -13.05 -10.78
N CYS A 92 4.00 -11.81 -10.48
CA CYS A 92 3.04 -10.76 -10.17
C CYS A 92 2.50 -10.14 -11.47
N VAL A 93 1.23 -10.38 -11.79
CA VAL A 93 0.59 -9.89 -13.02
C VAL A 93 0.43 -8.36 -13.11
N ILE A 94 0.74 -7.62 -12.05
CA ILE A 94 0.70 -6.15 -12.06
C ILE A 94 2.00 -5.59 -12.65
N CYS A 95 3.15 -6.11 -12.21
CA CYS A 95 4.46 -5.66 -12.67
C CYS A 95 5.07 -6.58 -13.74
N MET A 96 4.48 -7.75 -13.99
CA MET A 96 4.97 -8.76 -14.93
C MET A 96 6.40 -9.24 -14.57
N MET A 97 6.68 -9.36 -13.28
CA MET A 97 7.95 -9.85 -12.75
C MET A 97 7.71 -11.09 -11.90
N ASP A 98 8.63 -12.05 -12.00
CA ASP A 98 8.64 -13.24 -11.15
C ASP A 98 8.79 -12.84 -9.67
N PHE A 99 8.20 -13.63 -8.78
CA PHE A 99 8.44 -13.51 -7.35
C PHE A 99 9.79 -14.09 -6.98
N GLU A 100 10.54 -13.35 -6.18
CA GLU A 100 11.83 -13.76 -5.63
C GLU A 100 11.73 -14.13 -4.15
N TYR A 101 12.61 -15.01 -3.69
CA TYR A 101 12.67 -15.36 -2.26
C TYR A 101 12.87 -14.09 -1.42
N GLY A 102 12.01 -13.89 -0.43
CA GLY A 102 12.05 -12.69 0.41
C GLY A 102 11.06 -11.60 0.01
N ASP A 103 10.43 -11.70 -1.17
CA ASP A 103 9.50 -10.68 -1.63
C ASP A 103 8.31 -10.50 -0.68
N PRO A 104 7.96 -9.26 -0.32
CA PRO A 104 6.74 -8.97 0.42
C PRO A 104 5.55 -9.21 -0.50
N ILE A 105 4.75 -10.21 -0.17
CA ILE A 105 3.56 -10.58 -0.93
C ILE A 105 2.29 -10.36 -0.11
N ARG A 106 1.20 -10.07 -0.81
CA ARG A 106 -0.13 -9.97 -0.24
C ARG A 106 -1.05 -11.01 -0.87
N PHE A 107 -1.84 -11.64 -0.01
CA PHE A 107 -2.87 -12.58 -0.40
C PHE A 107 -4.22 -11.87 -0.39
N LEU A 108 -4.94 -11.94 -1.50
CA LEU A 108 -6.34 -11.53 -1.52
C LEU A 108 -7.24 -12.69 -1.04
N PRO A 109 -8.47 -12.40 -0.57
CA PRO A 109 -9.40 -13.44 -0.12
C PRO A 109 -9.77 -14.45 -1.21
N CYS A 110 -9.71 -14.05 -2.48
CA CYS A 110 -9.88 -14.93 -3.65
C CYS A 110 -8.62 -15.76 -3.99
N LEU A 111 -7.64 -15.82 -3.08
CA LEU A 111 -6.41 -16.61 -3.15
C LEU A 111 -5.38 -16.19 -4.22
N HIS A 112 -5.59 -15.05 -4.88
CA HIS A 112 -4.58 -14.45 -5.76
C HIS A 112 -3.49 -13.71 -4.97
N ILE A 113 -2.26 -13.76 -5.48
CA ILE A 113 -1.04 -13.26 -4.83
C ILE A 113 -0.39 -12.19 -5.68
N TYR A 114 0.11 -11.12 -5.05
CA TYR A 114 0.79 -10.00 -5.68
C TYR A 114 1.88 -9.46 -4.75
N HIS A 115 2.86 -8.70 -5.28
CA HIS A 115 3.73 -7.89 -4.42
C HIS A 115 2.90 -6.86 -3.66
N VAL A 116 3.23 -6.64 -2.38
CA VAL A 116 2.57 -5.63 -1.54
C VAL A 116 2.60 -4.26 -2.21
N ASP A 117 3.76 -3.87 -2.74
CA ASP A 117 3.99 -2.57 -3.39
C ASP A 117 3.21 -2.41 -4.70
N CYS A 118 2.86 -3.52 -5.35
CA CYS A 118 2.06 -3.52 -6.57
C CYS A 118 0.55 -3.43 -6.26
N ILE A 119 0.07 -4.24 -5.32
CA ILE A 119 -1.37 -4.39 -5.10
C ILE A 119 -1.97 -3.34 -4.16
N ASP A 120 -1.22 -2.81 -3.20
CA ASP A 120 -1.78 -1.81 -2.26
C ASP A 120 -2.20 -0.52 -2.99
N PRO A 121 -1.36 0.07 -3.87
CA PRO A 121 -1.77 1.23 -4.67
C PRO A 121 -2.88 0.90 -5.69
N TRP A 122 -2.94 -0.34 -6.18
CA TRP A 122 -4.02 -0.80 -7.04
C TRP A 122 -5.35 -0.78 -6.29
N LEU A 123 -5.39 -1.41 -5.11
CA LEU A 123 -6.59 -1.51 -4.28
C LEU A 123 -7.10 -0.17 -3.79
N MET A 124 -6.22 0.82 -3.61
CA MET A 124 -6.62 2.19 -3.32
C MET A 124 -7.45 2.83 -4.45
N ARG A 125 -7.13 2.51 -5.72
CA ARG A 125 -7.84 3.01 -6.91
C ARG A 125 -9.07 2.18 -7.24
N SER A 126 -8.94 0.86 -7.22
CA SER A 126 -10.01 -0.09 -7.49
C SER A 126 -9.95 -1.23 -6.49
N PHE A 127 -10.96 -1.36 -5.64
CA PHE A 127 -11.01 -2.38 -4.58
C PHE A 127 -11.45 -3.76 -5.11
N THR A 128 -10.86 -4.16 -6.23
CA THR A 128 -11.15 -5.40 -6.96
C THR A 128 -9.86 -6.14 -7.30
N CYS A 129 -9.93 -7.47 -7.33
CA CYS A 129 -8.80 -8.32 -7.70
C CYS A 129 -8.44 -8.16 -9.20
N PRO A 130 -7.18 -7.85 -9.57
CA PRO A 130 -6.76 -7.78 -10.97
C PRO A 130 -6.98 -9.07 -11.78
N SER A 131 -6.85 -10.24 -11.16
CA SER A 131 -6.94 -11.53 -11.86
C SER A 131 -8.37 -12.04 -12.07
N CYS A 132 -9.26 -11.90 -11.08
CA CYS A 132 -10.63 -12.44 -11.16
C CYS A 132 -11.72 -11.36 -11.25
N MET A 133 -11.37 -10.08 -11.11
CA MET A 133 -12.29 -8.94 -11.13
C MET A 133 -13.33 -8.93 -9.99
N GLU A 134 -13.23 -9.84 -9.02
CA GLU A 134 -14.12 -9.87 -7.86
C GLU A 134 -13.76 -8.78 -6.83
N PRO A 135 -14.77 -8.18 -6.15
CA PRO A 135 -14.54 -7.26 -5.05
C PRO A 135 -13.79 -7.94 -3.90
N VAL A 136 -12.85 -7.21 -3.29
CA VAL A 136 -12.02 -7.78 -2.21
C VAL A 136 -12.80 -7.91 -0.89
N ASP A 137 -13.86 -7.13 -0.70
CA ASP A 137 -14.80 -7.22 0.42
C ASP A 137 -15.88 -8.30 0.27
N ALA A 138 -16.15 -8.78 -0.95
CA ALA A 138 -17.18 -9.79 -1.19
C ALA A 138 -16.96 -11.07 -0.37
N ALA A 139 -15.70 -11.47 -0.21
CA ALA A 139 -15.32 -12.63 0.59
C ALA A 139 -15.36 -12.39 2.12
N LEU A 140 -15.36 -11.13 2.55
CA LEU A 140 -15.51 -10.75 3.97
C LEU A 140 -16.99 -10.71 4.39
N LEU A 141 -17.90 -10.49 3.45
CA LEU A 141 -19.35 -10.41 3.68
C LEU A 141 -20.05 -11.78 3.58
N SER A 142 -19.39 -12.80 3.03
CA SER A 142 -19.96 -14.15 2.86
C SER A 142 -20.30 -14.86 4.20
N SER A 143 -19.83 -14.35 5.34
CA SER A 143 -20.17 -14.86 6.67
C SER A 143 -21.48 -14.32 7.25
N TYR A 144 -22.16 -13.35 6.61
CA TYR A 144 -23.36 -12.70 7.17
C TYR A 144 -24.67 -13.02 6.44
N GLU A 145 -24.64 -13.74 5.33
CA GLU A 145 -25.85 -14.06 4.55
C GLU A 145 -26.31 -15.53 4.65
N THR A 146 -25.73 -16.30 5.58
CA THR A 146 -26.26 -17.63 5.94
C THR A 146 -27.03 -17.54 7.26
N ASN A 147 -28.22 -16.95 7.22
CA ASN A 147 -29.19 -17.08 8.30
C ASN A 147 -30.62 -17.17 7.77
#